data_AF-A0A9D8MVW7-F1
#
_entry.id   AF-A0A9D8MVW7-F1
#
_cell.length_a   1.000
_cell.length_b   1.000
_cell.length_c   1.000
_cell.angle_alpha   90.00
_cell.angle_beta   90.00
_cell.angle_gamma   90.00
#
_symmetry.space_group_name_H-M   'P 1'
#
loop_
_entity.id
_entity.type
_entity.pdbx_description
1 polymer ?
#
loop_
_entity_poly.entity_id
_entity_poly.type
_entity_poly.pdbx_seq_one_letter_code
_entity_poly.pdbx_strand_id
1 'polypeptide(L)'
;MRKILLSVLLLFLAGFVTMNAQPGMVVWKNGQPVGYRISDVDRVEFVDNVSEYLEREYVDLGLPSGTLWATCNVGAENPEESGDYFAWGETETKASYYWDTYTWMNEGYDSWSQINKYTFEDGQTSACWYSGGAFVGDGKKNLSMADDAAAKNWGSQWQMPTRAQFEELINTAYTTSEFTTQNGVNGLKVTGKNGNSIFLPAAGNRLITDSYYVGNEGRYWSRSLSPSYSDYASFLSFNSSGKLLDTGLRAQGCCIRPVRVKEHKYVELGLPSGTLWATCNIGADSPEEYGDYFAWGETEPKSEYSWNTYFYTEDGGKTIKKYNLDGDPFLLPEDDAATANWGSDWQMPTSKQFYELRYNTTTTWTTQNGVNGVRFTGTNGNSIFLPAAGSYDSDGLNFEGMFGTCWTSEYLQNQYTLWEAYVFSFGEDETIRQLYSDYRSNGNSVRPVRKK
;
A
#
# COMPACT_ATOMS: atom_id res chain seq x y z
N MET A 1 -4.41 -21.88 -29.60
CA MET A 1 -3.94 -21.41 -30.93
C MET A 1 -5.09 -21.44 -31.92
N ARG A 2 -5.79 -20.31 -32.11
CA ARG A 2 -6.60 -19.96 -33.28
C ARG A 2 -6.92 -18.47 -33.16
N LYS A 3 -6.02 -17.62 -33.67
CA LYS A 3 -6.29 -16.19 -33.84
C LYS A 3 -7.27 -16.07 -35.00
N ILE A 4 -8.54 -15.79 -34.71
CA ILE A 4 -9.50 -15.39 -35.74
C ILE A 4 -9.26 -13.90 -35.94
N LEU A 5 -8.49 -13.54 -36.98
CA LEU A 5 -8.47 -12.18 -37.50
C LEU A 5 -9.82 -11.94 -38.19
N LEU A 6 -10.75 -11.27 -37.52
CA LEU A 6 -11.88 -10.64 -38.21
C LEU A 6 -11.45 -9.23 -38.61
N SER A 7 -11.01 -9.07 -39.86
CA SER A 7 -10.75 -7.76 -40.45
C SER A 7 -12.07 -7.07 -40.74
N VAL A 8 -12.53 -6.17 -39.85
CA VAL A 8 -13.64 -5.27 -40.13
C VAL A 8 -13.08 -4.07 -40.90
N LEU A 9 -13.36 -4.05 -42.21
CA LEU A 9 -13.02 -2.98 -43.13
C LEU A 9 -13.93 -1.78 -42.85
N LEU A 10 -13.42 -0.72 -42.19
CA LEU A 10 -14.13 0.56 -42.05
C LEU A 10 -14.09 1.32 -43.39
N LEU A 11 -15.16 1.19 -44.16
CA LEU A 11 -15.41 1.95 -45.39
C LEU A 11 -15.74 3.41 -45.03
N PHE A 12 -14.80 4.33 -45.29
CA PHE A 12 -15.07 5.77 -45.32
C PHE A 12 -15.80 6.14 -46.61
N LEU A 13 -17.12 6.35 -46.55
CA LEU A 13 -17.82 7.12 -47.58
C LEU A 13 -17.74 8.60 -47.18
N ALA A 14 -16.91 9.37 -47.90
CA ALA A 14 -16.86 10.82 -47.80
C ALA A 14 -18.12 11.42 -48.45
N GLY A 15 -19.17 11.62 -47.65
CA GLY A 15 -20.31 12.47 -47.97
C GLY A 15 -20.24 13.75 -47.14
N PHE A 16 -20.09 14.89 -47.80
CA PHE A 16 -20.13 16.21 -47.16
C PHE A 16 -21.51 16.44 -46.52
N VAL A 17 -21.56 16.44 -45.19
CA VAL A 17 -22.57 17.15 -44.40
C VAL A 17 -21.84 17.82 -43.25
N THR A 18 -21.86 19.15 -43.25
CA THR A 18 -21.34 19.98 -42.15
C THR A 18 -22.25 19.86 -40.93
N MET A 19 -21.87 18.99 -40.00
CA MET A 19 -22.25 19.07 -38.58
C MET A 19 -20.96 18.90 -37.78
N ASN A 20 -20.78 19.73 -36.74
CA ASN A 20 -19.69 19.65 -35.75
C ASN A 20 -19.82 18.38 -34.87
N ALA A 21 -19.87 17.20 -35.48
CA ALA A 21 -19.83 15.95 -34.77
C ALA A 21 -18.36 15.59 -34.55
N GLN A 22 -17.86 15.81 -33.33
CA GLN A 22 -16.59 15.21 -32.93
C GLN A 22 -16.76 13.68 -32.93
N PRO A 23 -15.84 12.93 -33.57
CA PRO A 23 -15.95 11.48 -33.63
C PRO A 23 -15.84 10.89 -32.21
N GLY A 24 -16.72 9.94 -31.90
CA GLY A 24 -16.85 9.30 -30.59
C GLY A 24 -17.06 7.79 -30.72
N MET A 25 -16.80 7.06 -29.65
CA MET A 25 -17.11 5.64 -29.49
C MET A 25 -18.41 5.48 -28.69
N VAL A 26 -19.29 4.56 -29.07
CA VAL A 26 -20.49 4.24 -28.29
C VAL A 26 -20.45 2.77 -27.88
N VAL A 27 -20.51 2.52 -26.58
CA VAL A 27 -20.60 1.18 -25.97
C VAL A 27 -22.02 0.97 -25.48
N TRP A 28 -22.66 -0.13 -25.86
CA TRP A 28 -24.04 -0.42 -25.43
C TRP A 28 -24.00 -1.30 -24.17
N LYS A 29 -24.51 -0.79 -23.04
CA LYS A 29 -24.63 -1.51 -21.77
C LYS A 29 -26.11 -1.66 -21.41
N ASN A 30 -26.60 -2.89 -21.26
CA ASN A 30 -28.01 -3.18 -20.93
C ASN A 30 -29.03 -2.48 -21.84
N GLY A 31 -28.72 -2.37 -23.15
CA GLY A 31 -29.57 -1.68 -24.12
C GLY A 31 -29.51 -0.14 -24.06
N GLN A 32 -28.68 0.44 -23.21
CA GLN A 32 -28.42 1.89 -23.15
C GLN A 32 -27.06 2.23 -23.78
N PRO A 33 -26.97 3.26 -24.64
CA PRO A 33 -25.70 3.70 -25.20
C PRO A 33 -24.92 4.57 -24.19
N VAL A 34 -23.64 4.24 -24.00
CA VAL A 34 -22.65 5.06 -23.28
C VAL A 34 -21.67 5.60 -24.31
N GLY A 35 -21.59 6.93 -24.43
CA GLY A 35 -20.73 7.60 -25.40
C GLY A 35 -19.43 8.10 -24.79
N TYR A 36 -18.32 7.88 -25.50
CA TYR A 36 -16.99 8.40 -25.19
C TYR A 36 -16.51 9.26 -26.36
N ARG A 37 -15.95 10.45 -26.10
CA ARG A 37 -15.29 11.22 -27.15
C ARG A 37 -13.93 10.57 -27.44
N ILE A 38 -13.53 10.51 -28.70
CA ILE A 38 -12.21 9.91 -29.03
C ILE A 38 -11.06 10.68 -28.38
N SER A 39 -11.21 11.99 -28.17
CA SER A 39 -10.21 12.81 -27.45
C SER A 39 -9.97 12.39 -26.00
N ASP A 40 -10.93 11.67 -25.41
CA ASP A 40 -10.93 11.32 -23.99
C ASP A 40 -10.53 9.85 -23.79
N VAL A 41 -10.18 9.14 -24.88
CA VAL A 41 -9.87 7.70 -24.87
C VAL A 41 -8.45 7.47 -25.37
N ASP A 42 -7.55 7.14 -24.44
CA ASP A 42 -6.14 6.85 -24.75
C ASP A 42 -5.96 5.47 -25.43
N ARG A 43 -6.74 4.46 -25.02
CA ARG A 43 -6.64 3.09 -25.52
C ARG A 43 -7.98 2.35 -25.41
N VAL A 44 -8.28 1.50 -26.39
CA VAL A 44 -9.37 0.51 -26.34
C VAL A 44 -8.78 -0.87 -26.55
N GLU A 45 -9.10 -1.81 -25.67
CA GLU A 45 -8.60 -3.18 -25.70
C GLU A 45 -9.78 -4.15 -25.61
N PHE A 46 -9.79 -5.19 -26.46
CA PHE A 46 -10.77 -6.27 -26.40
C PHE A 46 -10.08 -7.49 -25.79
N VAL A 47 -10.51 -7.86 -24.59
CA VAL A 47 -9.97 -8.98 -23.82
C VAL A 47 -10.98 -10.12 -23.73
N ASP A 48 -10.47 -11.35 -23.68
CA ASP A 48 -11.32 -12.54 -23.52
C ASP A 48 -11.89 -12.64 -22.09
N ASN A 49 -11.24 -12.00 -21.11
CA ASN A 49 -11.72 -11.89 -19.73
C ASN A 49 -11.73 -10.43 -19.27
N VAL A 50 -12.92 -9.84 -19.15
CA VAL A 50 -13.10 -8.46 -18.69
C VAL A 50 -13.07 -8.35 -17.16
N SER A 51 -13.03 -9.46 -16.40
CA SER A 51 -13.11 -9.41 -14.93
C SER A 51 -12.00 -8.60 -14.26
N GLU A 52 -10.83 -8.51 -14.91
CA GLU A 52 -9.70 -7.68 -14.49
C GLU A 52 -9.92 -6.17 -14.74
N TYR A 53 -10.88 -5.84 -15.61
CA TYR A 53 -11.22 -4.49 -16.04
C TYR A 53 -12.61 -4.03 -15.57
N LEU A 54 -13.38 -4.92 -14.93
CA LEU A 54 -14.63 -4.54 -14.28
C LEU A 54 -14.29 -3.75 -13.03
N GLU A 55 -14.63 -2.46 -13.03
CA GLU A 55 -14.66 -1.67 -11.80
C GLU A 55 -15.58 -2.38 -10.79
N ARG A 56 -14.95 -2.95 -9.76
CA ARG A 56 -15.66 -3.46 -8.59
C ARG A 56 -16.26 -2.27 -7.85
N GLU A 57 -17.50 -2.39 -7.43
CA GLU A 57 -18.19 -1.30 -6.75
C GLU A 57 -17.61 -1.09 -5.34
N TYR A 58 -17.54 0.18 -4.94
CA TYR A 58 -17.16 0.59 -3.60
C TYR A 58 -18.18 1.57 -3.02
N VAL A 59 -18.15 1.71 -1.70
CA VAL A 59 -18.97 2.62 -0.92
C VAL A 59 -18.06 3.52 -0.11
N ASP A 60 -18.25 4.83 -0.27
CA ASP A 60 -17.72 5.82 0.66
C ASP A 60 -18.69 5.95 1.84
N LEU A 61 -18.24 5.58 3.04
CA LEU A 61 -19.01 5.72 4.28
C LEU A 61 -18.84 7.10 4.93
N GLY A 62 -18.08 8.02 4.31
CA GLY A 62 -17.77 9.33 4.87
C GLY A 62 -16.91 9.25 6.12
N LEU A 63 -16.02 8.24 6.17
CA LEU A 63 -15.08 8.08 7.28
C LEU A 63 -13.99 9.15 7.19
N PRO A 64 -13.44 9.63 8.33
CA PRO A 64 -12.35 10.59 8.35
C PRO A 64 -11.15 10.21 7.48
N SER A 65 -10.77 8.92 7.46
CA SER A 65 -9.67 8.42 6.62
C SER A 65 -9.92 8.52 5.12
N GLY A 66 -11.17 8.75 4.68
CA GLY A 66 -11.57 8.64 3.28
C GLY A 66 -11.54 7.22 2.73
N THR A 67 -11.48 6.19 3.60
CA THR A 67 -11.44 4.79 3.16
C THR A 67 -12.70 4.42 2.39
N LEU A 68 -12.51 3.91 1.18
CA LEU A 68 -13.58 3.41 0.31
C LEU A 68 -13.65 1.88 0.41
N TRP A 69 -14.80 1.36 0.82
CA TRP A 69 -15.01 -0.06 1.11
C TRP A 69 -15.64 -0.79 -0.07
N ALA A 70 -15.14 -1.98 -0.41
CA ALA A 70 -15.79 -2.83 -1.42
C ALA A 70 -17.23 -3.19 -1.04
N THR A 71 -18.11 -3.32 -2.03
CA THR A 71 -19.49 -3.80 -1.80
C THR A 71 -19.58 -5.30 -1.52
N CYS A 72 -18.57 -6.09 -1.90
CA CYS A 72 -18.54 -7.55 -1.76
C CYS A 72 -17.21 -8.05 -1.14
N ASN A 73 -17.21 -9.28 -0.62
CA ASN A 73 -15.98 -9.97 -0.22
C ASN A 73 -15.18 -10.43 -1.45
N VAL A 74 -13.88 -10.67 -1.29
CA VAL A 74 -13.11 -11.40 -2.33
C VAL A 74 -13.77 -12.77 -2.54
N GLY A 75 -13.99 -13.15 -3.80
CA GLY A 75 -14.68 -14.39 -4.17
C GLY A 75 -16.21 -14.32 -4.17
N ALA A 76 -16.81 -13.18 -3.80
CA ALA A 76 -18.26 -12.96 -3.84
C ALA A 76 -18.67 -12.09 -5.04
N GLU A 77 -19.84 -12.39 -5.62
CA GLU A 77 -20.49 -11.54 -6.62
C GLU A 77 -21.52 -10.59 -6.01
N ASN A 78 -22.07 -10.96 -4.84
CA ASN A 78 -23.09 -10.18 -4.14
C ASN A 78 -22.67 -9.84 -2.68
N PRO A 79 -23.14 -8.71 -2.11
CA PRO A 79 -22.73 -8.26 -0.78
C PRO A 79 -22.96 -9.27 0.35
N GLU A 80 -24.00 -10.10 0.24
CA GLU A 80 -24.43 -11.07 1.23
C GLU A 80 -23.70 -12.41 1.14
N GLU A 81 -22.98 -12.67 0.05
CA GLU A 81 -22.20 -13.89 -0.10
C GLU A 81 -20.93 -13.83 0.76
N SER A 82 -20.62 -14.95 1.41
CA SER A 82 -19.40 -15.06 2.22
C SER A 82 -18.13 -14.80 1.41
N GLY A 83 -18.14 -15.11 0.13
CA GLY A 83 -16.94 -15.14 -0.70
C GLY A 83 -15.98 -16.24 -0.26
N ASP A 84 -14.71 -16.03 -0.57
CA ASP A 84 -13.64 -16.98 -0.32
C ASP A 84 -12.99 -16.76 1.06
N TYR A 85 -12.31 -17.80 1.53
CA TYR A 85 -11.55 -17.80 2.78
C TYR A 85 -10.07 -17.88 2.46
N PHE A 86 -9.26 -17.09 3.15
CA PHE A 86 -7.82 -17.04 2.94
C PHE A 86 -7.11 -17.22 4.27
N ALA A 87 -6.02 -18.00 4.29
CA ALA A 87 -5.07 -17.90 5.38
C ALA A 87 -4.32 -16.56 5.25
N TRP A 88 -3.90 -15.99 6.36
CA TRP A 88 -3.32 -14.66 6.35
C TRP A 88 -1.99 -14.64 5.58
N GLY A 89 -1.85 -13.74 4.61
CA GLY A 89 -0.68 -13.68 3.72
C GLY A 89 -0.67 -14.71 2.59
N GLU A 90 -1.76 -15.45 2.39
CA GLU A 90 -1.96 -16.30 1.22
C GLU A 90 -2.99 -15.69 0.27
N THR A 91 -2.78 -15.89 -1.02
CA THR A 91 -3.54 -15.21 -2.09
C THR A 91 -4.47 -16.18 -2.83
N GLU A 92 -4.34 -17.47 -2.56
CA GLU A 92 -5.16 -18.56 -3.09
C GLU A 92 -5.92 -19.26 -1.97
N THR A 93 -7.08 -19.82 -2.31
CA THR A 93 -7.86 -20.64 -1.37
C THR A 93 -7.29 -22.05 -1.25
N LYS A 94 -7.62 -22.76 -0.17
CA LYS A 94 -7.17 -24.14 0.03
C LYS A 94 -8.20 -25.00 0.75
N ALA A 95 -8.01 -26.32 0.69
CA ALA A 95 -8.93 -27.28 1.29
C ALA A 95 -8.76 -27.43 2.81
N SER A 96 -7.55 -27.20 3.33
CA SER A 96 -7.21 -27.29 4.75
C SER A 96 -6.57 -25.99 5.23
N TYR A 97 -7.06 -25.45 6.35
CA TYR A 97 -6.55 -24.24 7.00
C TYR A 97 -5.84 -24.62 8.31
N TYR A 98 -4.63 -25.13 8.17
CA TYR A 98 -3.78 -25.55 9.30
C TYR A 98 -2.30 -25.30 8.98
N TRP A 99 -1.43 -25.42 9.99
CA TRP A 99 -0.03 -25.02 9.90
C TRP A 99 0.80 -25.84 8.90
N ASP A 100 0.48 -27.13 8.74
CA ASP A 100 1.11 -28.05 7.76
C ASP A 100 0.89 -27.65 6.30
N THR A 101 -0.14 -26.84 6.04
CA THR A 101 -0.54 -26.36 4.70
C THR A 101 -0.35 -24.85 4.56
N TYR A 102 0.35 -24.21 5.51
CA TYR A 102 0.58 -22.77 5.50
C TYR A 102 1.79 -22.40 4.64
N THR A 103 1.62 -21.47 3.70
CA THR A 103 2.64 -21.13 2.69
C THR A 103 3.94 -20.61 3.28
N TRP A 104 3.87 -19.84 4.37
CA TRP A 104 5.03 -19.23 5.01
C TRP A 104 5.64 -20.12 6.09
N MET A 105 5.52 -21.44 5.96
CA MET A 105 6.11 -22.43 6.84
C MET A 105 7.45 -22.93 6.29
N ASN A 106 8.43 -23.16 7.16
CA ASN A 106 9.66 -23.85 6.74
C ASN A 106 9.37 -25.27 6.27
N GLU A 107 10.08 -25.71 5.23
CA GLU A 107 9.90 -27.03 4.65
C GLU A 107 10.08 -28.14 5.70
N GLY A 108 9.12 -29.06 5.77
CA GLY A 108 9.15 -30.19 6.70
C GLY A 108 8.63 -29.89 8.12
N TYR A 109 8.10 -28.70 8.38
CA TYR A 109 7.51 -28.31 9.66
C TYR A 109 6.00 -28.06 9.57
N ASP A 110 5.32 -28.17 10.71
CA ASP A 110 3.86 -28.03 10.86
C ASP A 110 3.47 -27.24 12.13
N SER A 111 4.40 -26.47 12.69
CA SER A 111 4.22 -25.74 13.95
C SER A 111 4.38 -24.25 13.74
N TRP A 112 3.53 -23.46 14.43
CA TRP A 112 3.54 -21.99 14.42
C TRP A 112 4.94 -21.38 14.62
N SER A 113 5.83 -22.04 15.36
CA SER A 113 7.18 -21.55 15.65
C SER A 113 8.16 -21.66 14.47
N GLN A 114 7.70 -22.13 13.31
CA GLN A 114 8.50 -22.38 12.11
C GLN A 114 8.07 -21.54 10.91
N ILE A 115 7.30 -20.46 11.15
CA ILE A 115 6.95 -19.50 10.10
C ILE A 115 8.15 -18.61 9.72
N ASN A 116 8.33 -18.38 8.42
CA ASN A 116 9.53 -17.72 7.87
C ASN A 116 9.29 -16.32 7.29
N LYS A 117 8.09 -15.77 7.42
CA LYS A 117 7.73 -14.43 6.91
C LYS A 117 6.74 -13.72 7.82
N TYR A 118 6.83 -12.39 7.86
CA TYR A 118 6.03 -11.48 8.69
C TYR A 118 6.17 -11.80 10.17
N THR A 119 7.39 -11.66 10.69
CA THR A 119 7.72 -11.92 12.09
C THR A 119 8.37 -10.68 12.69
N PHE A 120 8.19 -10.44 13.98
CA PHE A 120 8.83 -9.33 14.67
C PHE A 120 9.39 -9.80 16.01
N GLU A 121 10.14 -8.92 16.66
CA GLU A 121 10.73 -9.22 17.96
C GLU A 121 9.62 -9.29 19.04
N ASP A 122 9.06 -10.48 19.24
CA ASP A 122 7.94 -10.78 20.14
C ASP A 122 8.36 -11.54 21.41
N GLY A 123 9.66 -11.81 21.56
CA GLY A 123 10.26 -12.50 22.70
C GLY A 123 10.21 -14.03 22.62
N GLN A 124 9.66 -14.62 21.55
CA GLN A 124 9.55 -16.06 21.38
C GLN A 124 10.88 -16.70 20.93
N THR A 125 11.89 -16.63 21.78
CA THR A 125 13.28 -17.03 21.47
C THR A 125 13.50 -18.48 21.03
N SER A 126 12.49 -19.35 21.18
CA SER A 126 12.52 -20.75 20.69
C SER A 126 12.02 -20.91 19.25
N ALA A 127 11.45 -19.86 18.65
CA ALA A 127 10.94 -19.87 17.28
C ALA A 127 12.04 -19.58 16.25
N CYS A 128 11.82 -19.95 14.98
CA CYS A 128 12.83 -19.87 13.94
C CYS A 128 13.21 -18.43 13.53
N TRP A 129 12.42 -17.42 13.90
CA TRP A 129 12.78 -16.01 13.76
C TRP A 129 13.73 -15.52 14.86
N TYR A 130 14.25 -16.44 15.69
CA TYR A 130 15.36 -16.21 16.61
C TYR A 130 16.52 -17.17 16.34
N SER A 131 17.75 -16.66 16.41
CA SER A 131 18.99 -17.44 16.33
C SER A 131 19.95 -17.01 17.42
N GLY A 132 20.36 -17.94 18.29
CA GLY A 132 21.22 -17.61 19.44
C GLY A 132 20.61 -16.59 20.41
N GLY A 133 19.28 -16.47 20.44
CA GLY A 133 18.55 -15.46 21.22
C GLY A 133 18.41 -14.09 20.54
N ALA A 134 19.08 -13.86 19.40
CA ALA A 134 18.92 -12.64 18.60
C ALA A 134 17.77 -12.79 17.60
N PHE A 135 17.00 -11.72 17.39
CA PHE A 135 15.93 -11.68 16.41
C PHE A 135 16.50 -11.65 14.97
N VAL A 136 16.08 -12.60 14.14
CA VAL A 136 16.53 -12.78 12.74
C VAL A 136 15.39 -12.75 11.73
N GLY A 137 14.15 -12.48 12.16
CA GLY A 137 12.99 -12.33 11.27
C GLY A 137 13.04 -11.07 10.40
N ASP A 138 11.96 -10.81 9.66
CA ASP A 138 11.84 -9.71 8.67
C ASP A 138 11.24 -8.41 9.19
N GLY A 139 10.73 -8.39 10.43
CA GLY A 139 10.21 -7.20 11.11
C GLY A 139 8.89 -6.68 10.57
N LYS A 140 8.32 -7.35 9.56
CA LYS A 140 7.18 -6.82 8.79
C LYS A 140 5.89 -7.06 9.55
N LYS A 141 5.18 -5.96 9.85
CA LYS A 141 3.91 -5.97 10.60
C LYS A 141 2.68 -5.81 9.72
N ASN A 142 2.84 -5.57 8.42
CA ASN A 142 1.77 -5.54 7.45
C ASN A 142 2.15 -6.41 6.26
N LEU A 143 1.15 -7.05 5.61
CA LEU A 143 1.36 -7.75 4.35
C LEU A 143 1.94 -6.79 3.32
N SER A 144 2.79 -7.27 2.42
CA SER A 144 3.07 -6.57 1.17
C SER A 144 1.93 -6.80 0.17
N MET A 145 1.80 -5.95 -0.86
CA MET A 145 0.81 -6.14 -1.92
C MET A 145 1.02 -7.46 -2.70
N ALA A 146 2.21 -8.05 -2.63
CA ALA A 146 2.48 -9.34 -3.24
C ALA A 146 1.78 -10.50 -2.52
N ASP A 147 1.50 -10.36 -1.23
CA ASP A 147 0.88 -11.40 -0.39
C ASP A 147 -0.53 -11.00 0.10
N ASP A 148 -1.05 -9.87 -0.39
CA ASP A 148 -2.40 -9.39 -0.10
C ASP A 148 -3.40 -10.06 -1.06
N ALA A 149 -4.33 -10.85 -0.51
CA ALA A 149 -5.26 -11.61 -1.34
C ALA A 149 -6.24 -10.71 -2.11
N ALA A 150 -6.61 -9.54 -1.57
CA ALA A 150 -7.47 -8.61 -2.31
C ALA A 150 -6.72 -8.01 -3.49
N ALA A 151 -5.47 -7.59 -3.29
CA ALA A 151 -4.62 -7.06 -4.34
C ALA A 151 -4.38 -8.08 -5.46
N LYS A 152 -4.13 -9.35 -5.10
CA LYS A 152 -3.89 -10.41 -6.09
C LYS A 152 -5.14 -10.83 -6.85
N ASN A 153 -6.28 -10.91 -6.19
CA ASN A 153 -7.51 -11.36 -6.83
C ASN A 153 -8.22 -10.24 -7.61
N TRP A 154 -8.11 -8.98 -7.16
CA TRP A 154 -8.86 -7.85 -7.75
C TRP A 154 -7.99 -6.75 -8.37
N GLY A 155 -6.66 -6.88 -8.31
CA GLY A 155 -5.69 -5.94 -8.87
C GLY A 155 -5.16 -4.93 -7.84
N SER A 156 -4.05 -4.26 -8.18
CA SER A 156 -3.27 -3.36 -7.30
C SER A 156 -4.04 -2.16 -6.75
N GLN A 157 -5.19 -1.84 -7.36
CA GLN A 157 -6.11 -0.81 -6.89
C GLN A 157 -6.90 -1.23 -5.62
N TRP A 158 -6.88 -2.51 -5.23
CA TRP A 158 -7.54 -3.07 -4.04
C TRP A 158 -6.52 -3.62 -3.05
N GLN A 159 -6.86 -3.58 -1.76
CA GLN A 159 -6.07 -4.19 -0.69
C GLN A 159 -6.97 -4.69 0.44
N MET A 160 -6.43 -5.57 1.28
CA MET A 160 -7.02 -5.89 2.58
C MET A 160 -6.96 -4.64 3.49
N PRO A 161 -8.00 -4.36 4.29
CA PRO A 161 -8.00 -3.23 5.21
C PRO A 161 -6.93 -3.39 6.29
N THR A 162 -6.36 -2.29 6.79
CA THR A 162 -5.49 -2.32 7.96
C THR A 162 -6.29 -2.50 9.25
N ARG A 163 -5.62 -2.83 10.35
CA ARG A 163 -6.24 -2.84 11.69
C ARG A 163 -6.90 -1.49 12.00
N ALA A 164 -6.22 -0.38 11.70
CA ALA A 164 -6.72 0.97 11.96
C ALA A 164 -7.98 1.30 11.13
N GLN A 165 -8.05 0.87 9.87
CA GLN A 165 -9.26 1.06 9.05
C GLN A 165 -10.47 0.30 9.61
N PHE A 166 -10.27 -0.92 10.14
CA PHE A 166 -11.34 -1.61 10.85
C PHE A 166 -11.70 -0.94 12.18
N GLU A 167 -10.72 -0.41 12.91
CA GLU A 167 -10.96 0.33 14.14
C GLU A 167 -11.85 1.55 13.89
N GLU A 168 -11.56 2.31 12.83
CA GLU A 168 -12.39 3.41 12.37
C GLU A 168 -13.79 2.95 11.92
N LEU A 169 -13.88 1.86 11.17
CA LEU A 169 -15.16 1.29 10.69
C LEU A 169 -16.11 0.96 11.85
N ILE A 170 -15.59 0.44 12.97
CA ILE A 170 -16.42 0.05 14.12
C ILE A 170 -16.58 1.15 15.18
N ASN A 171 -15.90 2.29 15.01
CA ASN A 171 -15.95 3.39 15.96
C ASN A 171 -17.29 4.13 15.87
N THR A 172 -18.02 4.15 16.99
CA THR A 172 -19.36 4.76 17.09
C THR A 172 -19.37 6.27 16.90
N ALA A 173 -18.20 6.92 16.95
CA ALA A 173 -18.06 8.33 16.61
C ALA A 173 -18.20 8.58 15.10
N TYR A 174 -18.04 7.57 14.24
CA TYR A 174 -18.06 7.70 12.77
C TYR A 174 -19.13 6.85 12.09
N THR A 175 -19.52 5.72 12.68
CA THR A 175 -20.50 4.80 12.12
C THR A 175 -21.57 4.39 13.12
N THR A 176 -22.70 3.91 12.59
CA THR A 176 -23.65 3.08 13.31
C THR A 176 -23.64 1.67 12.71
N SER A 177 -24.03 0.66 13.49
CA SER A 177 -24.06 -0.71 12.99
C SER A 177 -25.20 -1.51 13.61
N GLU A 178 -25.77 -2.42 12.84
CA GLU A 178 -26.84 -3.33 13.27
C GLU A 178 -26.54 -4.74 12.75
N PHE A 179 -26.63 -5.74 13.63
CA PHE A 179 -26.63 -7.13 13.20
C PHE A 179 -28.03 -7.51 12.72
N THR A 180 -28.18 -7.83 11.45
CA THR A 180 -29.46 -7.98 10.77
C THR A 180 -29.41 -9.07 9.71
N THR A 181 -30.54 -9.34 9.07
CA THR A 181 -30.67 -10.31 7.98
C THR A 181 -30.92 -9.58 6.67
N GLN A 182 -30.01 -9.72 5.71
CA GLN A 182 -30.15 -9.19 4.35
C GLN A 182 -30.26 -10.37 3.38
N ASN A 183 -31.35 -10.42 2.61
CA ASN A 183 -31.63 -11.51 1.65
C ASN A 183 -31.49 -12.93 2.23
N GLY A 184 -31.90 -13.11 3.50
CA GLY A 184 -31.82 -14.40 4.20
C GLY A 184 -30.46 -14.72 4.82
N VAL A 185 -29.46 -13.85 4.66
CA VAL A 185 -28.13 -14.01 5.26
C VAL A 185 -27.99 -13.08 6.46
N ASN A 186 -27.55 -13.61 7.59
CA ASN A 186 -27.22 -12.81 8.77
C ASN A 186 -25.88 -12.10 8.59
N GLY A 187 -25.76 -10.89 9.12
CA GLY A 187 -24.53 -10.13 9.04
C GLY A 187 -24.61 -8.76 9.71
N LEU A 188 -23.52 -8.02 9.65
CA LEU A 188 -23.41 -6.67 10.18
C LEU A 188 -23.64 -5.65 9.07
N LYS A 189 -24.72 -4.87 9.16
CA LYS A 189 -24.88 -3.66 8.37
C LYS A 189 -24.18 -2.51 9.08
N VAL A 190 -23.21 -1.87 8.42
CA VAL A 190 -22.51 -0.69 8.93
C VAL A 190 -22.90 0.51 8.09
N THR A 191 -23.34 1.59 8.74
CA THR A 191 -23.80 2.82 8.10
C THR A 191 -22.94 3.99 8.54
N GLY A 192 -22.38 4.73 7.59
CA GLY A 192 -21.61 5.93 7.84
C GLY A 192 -22.50 7.14 8.16
N LYS A 193 -21.89 8.22 8.66
CA LYS A 193 -22.62 9.48 8.92
C LYS A 193 -23.26 10.10 7.67
N ASN A 194 -22.73 9.79 6.50
CA ASN A 194 -23.29 10.24 5.22
C ASN A 194 -24.54 9.45 4.79
N GLY A 195 -24.94 8.41 5.55
CA GLY A 195 -26.11 7.57 5.26
C GLY A 195 -25.84 6.39 4.33
N ASN A 196 -24.64 6.30 3.73
CA ASN A 196 -24.23 5.14 2.94
C ASN A 196 -23.93 3.96 3.86
N SER A 197 -24.13 2.74 3.35
CA SER A 197 -23.92 1.52 4.15
C SER A 197 -23.28 0.39 3.37
N ILE A 198 -22.53 -0.45 4.08
CA ILE A 198 -22.07 -1.77 3.61
C ILE A 198 -22.69 -2.87 4.47
N PHE A 199 -22.79 -4.08 3.91
CA PHE A 199 -23.20 -5.28 4.63
C PHE A 199 -22.04 -6.29 4.65
N LEU A 200 -21.70 -6.76 5.85
CA LEU A 200 -20.69 -7.80 6.07
C LEU A 200 -21.40 -9.08 6.50
N PRO A 201 -21.44 -10.14 5.69
CA PRO A 201 -22.08 -11.39 6.08
C PRO A 201 -21.36 -12.02 7.28
N ALA A 202 -22.13 -12.68 8.14
CA ALA A 202 -21.62 -13.51 9.24
C ALA A 202 -21.04 -14.82 8.66
N ALA A 203 -19.93 -14.70 7.93
CA ALA A 203 -19.33 -15.80 7.19
C ALA A 203 -18.57 -16.80 8.09
N GLY A 204 -18.28 -16.46 9.34
CA GLY A 204 -17.48 -17.29 10.22
C GLY A 204 -16.03 -17.43 9.75
N ASN A 205 -15.41 -18.56 10.04
CA ASN A 205 -14.04 -18.87 9.63
C ASN A 205 -13.86 -20.37 9.35
N ARG A 206 -12.71 -20.73 8.77
CA ARG A 206 -12.30 -22.12 8.49
C ARG A 206 -11.09 -22.52 9.31
N LEU A 207 -11.12 -23.73 9.84
CA LEU A 207 -10.00 -24.38 10.52
C LEU A 207 -9.91 -25.82 10.05
N ILE A 208 -8.72 -26.26 9.64
CA ILE A 208 -8.54 -27.55 8.98
C ILE A 208 -9.54 -27.61 7.80
N THR A 209 -10.46 -28.57 7.76
CA THR A 209 -11.46 -28.69 6.69
C THR A 209 -12.79 -28.03 7.02
N ASP A 210 -13.03 -27.69 8.29
CA ASP A 210 -14.35 -27.37 8.82
C ASP A 210 -14.64 -25.87 8.80
N SER A 211 -15.93 -25.53 8.71
CA SER A 211 -16.44 -24.16 8.82
C SER A 211 -17.08 -23.95 10.19
N TYR A 212 -16.71 -22.85 10.85
CA TYR A 212 -17.15 -22.50 12.19
C TYR A 212 -17.92 -21.18 12.17
N TYR A 213 -18.92 -21.06 13.04
CA TYR A 213 -19.69 -19.84 13.30
C TYR A 213 -20.45 -19.23 12.11
N VAL A 214 -20.57 -19.94 10.98
CA VAL A 214 -21.34 -19.49 9.81
C VAL A 214 -22.77 -19.11 10.22
N GLY A 215 -23.21 -17.92 9.81
CA GLY A 215 -24.50 -17.32 10.13
C GLY A 215 -24.60 -16.67 11.52
N ASN A 216 -23.57 -16.80 12.38
CA ASN A 216 -23.57 -16.31 13.76
C ASN A 216 -22.48 -15.25 14.01
N GLU A 217 -21.28 -15.45 13.45
CA GLU A 217 -20.16 -14.50 13.59
C GLU A 217 -19.60 -14.11 12.22
N GLY A 218 -19.12 -12.89 12.08
CA GLY A 218 -18.26 -12.49 10.96
C GLY A 218 -16.81 -12.37 11.40
N ARG A 219 -15.88 -12.94 10.62
CA ARG A 219 -14.43 -12.80 10.84
C ARG A 219 -13.75 -12.36 9.56
N TYR A 220 -13.09 -11.22 9.62
CA TYR A 220 -12.53 -10.54 8.45
C TYR A 220 -11.07 -10.17 8.68
N TRP A 221 -10.18 -10.75 7.89
CA TRP A 221 -8.75 -10.45 8.02
C TRP A 221 -8.47 -8.99 7.73
N SER A 222 -7.60 -8.39 8.55
CA SER A 222 -6.88 -7.17 8.19
C SER A 222 -5.52 -7.54 7.61
N ARG A 223 -4.88 -6.64 6.85
CA ARG A 223 -3.50 -6.83 6.39
C ARG A 223 -2.45 -6.67 7.49
N SER A 224 -2.87 -6.32 8.71
CA SER A 224 -1.97 -6.07 9.83
C SER A 224 -1.77 -7.32 10.67
N LEU A 225 -0.53 -7.56 11.04
CA LEU A 225 -0.13 -8.60 11.97
C LEU A 225 -0.72 -8.31 13.37
N SER A 226 -0.68 -9.31 14.26
CA SER A 226 -0.98 -9.08 15.66
C SER A 226 0.05 -8.11 16.27
N PRO A 227 -0.35 -7.17 17.13
CA PRO A 227 0.59 -6.33 17.87
C PRO A 227 1.48 -7.11 18.86
N SER A 228 1.12 -8.35 19.19
CA SER A 228 1.73 -9.10 20.30
C SER A 228 2.40 -10.41 19.90
N TYR A 229 2.04 -11.02 18.77
CA TYR A 229 2.53 -12.35 18.39
C TYR A 229 2.76 -12.47 16.89
N SER A 230 3.91 -13.02 16.47
CA SER A 230 4.23 -13.20 15.05
C SER A 230 3.36 -14.25 14.35
N ASP A 231 2.83 -15.22 15.08
CA ASP A 231 1.97 -16.30 14.57
C ASP A 231 0.47 -15.92 14.50
N TYR A 232 0.12 -14.72 14.94
CA TYR A 232 -1.24 -14.18 14.89
C TYR A 232 -1.33 -12.97 13.95
N ALA A 233 -2.50 -12.79 13.34
CA ALA A 233 -2.85 -11.59 12.58
C ALA A 233 -4.10 -10.93 13.17
N SER A 234 -4.30 -9.65 12.88
CA SER A 234 -5.48 -8.91 13.32
C SER A 234 -6.69 -9.18 12.42
N PHE A 235 -7.88 -9.29 13.01
CA PHE A 235 -9.14 -9.40 12.27
C PHE A 235 -10.27 -8.63 12.94
N LEU A 236 -11.26 -8.23 12.15
CA LEU A 236 -12.54 -7.75 12.67
C LEU A 236 -13.43 -8.94 13.01
N SER A 237 -13.93 -8.96 14.24
CA SER A 237 -14.92 -9.93 14.73
C SER A 237 -16.24 -9.23 15.06
N PHE A 238 -17.36 -9.84 14.71
CA PHE A 238 -18.68 -9.38 15.16
C PHE A 238 -19.68 -10.52 15.27
N ASN A 239 -20.71 -10.31 16.09
CA ASN A 239 -21.89 -11.16 16.19
C ASN A 239 -23.10 -10.31 16.64
N SER A 240 -24.21 -10.95 17.01
CA SER A 240 -25.40 -10.25 17.50
C SER A 240 -25.20 -9.44 18.78
N SER A 241 -24.16 -9.76 19.57
CA SER A 241 -23.88 -9.12 20.86
C SER A 241 -22.93 -7.93 20.74
N GLY A 242 -22.15 -7.83 19.66
CA GLY A 242 -21.20 -6.74 19.49
C GLY A 242 -20.17 -6.95 18.38
N LYS A 243 -19.21 -6.03 18.31
CA LYS A 243 -18.12 -6.02 17.33
C LYS A 243 -16.84 -5.52 17.99
N LEU A 244 -15.70 -6.12 17.63
CA LEU A 244 -14.39 -5.79 18.18
C LEU A 244 -13.27 -6.18 17.21
N LEU A 245 -12.08 -5.62 17.44
CA LEU A 245 -10.85 -6.08 16.80
C LEU A 245 -10.16 -7.13 17.65
N ASP A 246 -9.89 -8.29 17.07
CA ASP A 246 -9.22 -9.40 17.74
C ASP A 246 -7.98 -9.83 16.94
N THR A 247 -7.30 -10.87 17.41
CA THR A 247 -6.20 -11.52 16.71
C THR A 247 -6.40 -13.03 16.68
N GLY A 248 -5.91 -13.69 15.63
CA GLY A 248 -6.03 -15.13 15.50
C GLY A 248 -4.91 -15.76 14.69
N LEU A 249 -4.77 -17.08 14.80
CA LEU A 249 -3.72 -17.85 14.12
C LEU A 249 -3.74 -17.57 12.63
N ARG A 250 -2.59 -17.24 12.05
CA ARG A 250 -2.48 -16.89 10.62
C ARG A 250 -2.90 -18.00 9.66
N ALA A 251 -2.82 -19.26 10.09
CA ALA A 251 -3.20 -20.41 9.28
C ALA A 251 -4.73 -20.60 9.11
N GLN A 252 -5.56 -19.96 9.94
CA GLN A 252 -7.02 -20.07 9.81
C GLN A 252 -7.53 -19.31 8.58
N GLY A 253 -8.62 -19.79 7.99
CA GLY A 253 -9.26 -19.14 6.85
C GLY A 253 -10.29 -18.12 7.31
N CYS A 254 -10.11 -16.84 6.97
CA CYS A 254 -11.14 -15.81 7.17
C CYS A 254 -11.46 -15.11 5.85
N CYS A 255 -12.62 -14.47 5.80
CA CYS A 255 -13.03 -13.67 4.65
C CYS A 255 -12.24 -12.36 4.57
N ILE A 256 -12.27 -11.74 3.40
CA ILE A 256 -11.66 -10.44 3.15
C ILE A 256 -12.71 -9.52 2.55
N ARG A 257 -12.90 -8.36 3.19
CA ARG A 257 -13.66 -7.24 2.66
C ARG A 257 -12.68 -6.17 2.18
N PRO A 258 -12.38 -6.08 0.87
CA PRO A 258 -11.36 -5.16 0.37
C PRO A 258 -11.70 -3.70 0.60
N VAL A 259 -10.65 -2.87 0.59
CA VAL A 259 -10.74 -1.42 0.50
C VAL A 259 -9.96 -0.93 -0.72
N ARG A 260 -10.34 0.23 -1.27
CA ARG A 260 -9.55 0.87 -2.33
C ARG A 260 -8.21 1.30 -1.77
N VAL A 261 -7.15 1.06 -2.54
CA VAL A 261 -5.89 1.78 -2.34
C VAL A 261 -6.15 3.24 -2.67
N LYS A 262 -5.70 4.15 -1.80
CA LYS A 262 -5.81 5.59 -2.06
C LYS A 262 -5.01 5.91 -3.32
N GLU A 263 -5.65 6.49 -4.31
CA GLU A 263 -4.92 6.94 -5.49
C GLU A 263 -4.03 8.12 -5.12
N HIS A 264 -2.73 7.97 -5.40
CA HIS A 264 -1.75 9.02 -5.18
C HIS A 264 -1.57 9.84 -6.46
N LYS A 265 -1.69 11.15 -6.33
CA LYS A 265 -1.51 12.06 -7.46
C LYS A 265 -0.03 12.22 -7.79
N TYR A 266 0.26 12.45 -9.07
CA TYR A 266 1.60 12.73 -9.56
C TYR A 266 1.61 13.95 -10.48
N VAL A 267 2.81 14.47 -10.72
CA VAL A 267 3.10 15.58 -11.62
C VAL A 267 4.17 15.16 -12.62
N GLU A 268 3.89 15.34 -13.91
CA GLU A 268 4.89 15.28 -14.97
C GLU A 268 5.58 16.65 -15.08
N LEU A 269 6.85 16.73 -14.69
CA LEU A 269 7.65 17.97 -14.71
C LEU A 269 8.37 18.20 -16.05
N GLY A 270 8.14 17.34 -17.05
CA GLY A 270 8.86 17.41 -18.33
C GLY A 270 10.35 17.11 -18.20
N LEU A 271 10.74 16.29 -17.22
CA LEU A 271 12.11 15.85 -17.03
C LEU A 271 12.53 14.87 -18.16
N PRO A 272 13.80 14.90 -18.60
CA PRO A 272 14.30 14.01 -19.66
C PRO A 272 14.01 12.52 -19.47
N SER A 273 14.00 12.02 -18.24
CA SER A 273 13.72 10.62 -17.90
C SER A 273 12.25 10.22 -18.04
N GLY A 274 11.34 11.20 -18.13
CA GLY A 274 9.90 10.95 -18.04
C GLY A 274 9.42 10.55 -16.64
N THR A 275 10.26 10.70 -15.60
CA THR A 275 9.88 10.40 -14.22
C THR A 275 8.69 11.26 -13.77
N LEU A 276 7.68 10.59 -13.23
CA LEU A 276 6.50 11.21 -12.62
C LEU A 276 6.70 11.30 -11.11
N TRP A 277 6.53 12.49 -10.54
CA TRP A 277 6.78 12.75 -9.12
C TRP A 277 5.47 12.82 -8.33
N ALA A 278 5.41 12.17 -7.16
CA ALA A 278 4.27 12.29 -6.26
C ALA A 278 4.01 13.74 -5.81
N THR A 279 2.74 14.09 -5.61
CA THR A 279 2.37 15.42 -5.12
C THR A 279 2.71 15.64 -3.64
N CYS A 280 2.79 14.59 -2.82
CA CYS A 280 3.06 14.63 -1.38
C CYS A 280 4.08 13.55 -0.97
N ASN A 281 4.63 13.66 0.26
CA ASN A 281 5.45 12.61 0.87
C ASN A 281 4.56 11.42 1.27
N ILE A 282 5.16 10.25 1.50
CA ILE A 282 4.45 9.14 2.16
C ILE A 282 3.93 9.63 3.52
N GLY A 283 2.70 9.27 3.89
CA GLY A 283 2.07 9.71 5.14
C GLY A 283 1.42 11.10 5.08
N ALA A 284 1.55 11.82 3.96
CA ALA A 284 0.94 13.14 3.76
C ALA A 284 -0.22 13.09 2.77
N ASP A 285 -1.25 13.89 3.02
CA ASP A 285 -2.44 14.04 2.16
C ASP A 285 -2.40 15.30 1.29
N SER A 286 -1.54 16.25 1.65
CA SER A 286 -1.29 17.48 0.92
C SER A 286 0.20 17.69 0.65
N PRO A 287 0.60 18.46 -0.39
CA PRO A 287 2.00 18.65 -0.73
C PRO A 287 2.86 19.26 0.38
N GLU A 288 2.27 20.11 1.21
CA GLU A 288 2.93 20.84 2.29
C GLU A 288 3.06 20.05 3.60
N GLU A 289 2.28 19.00 3.83
CA GLU A 289 2.42 18.14 4.99
C GLU A 289 3.75 17.37 4.93
N TYR A 290 4.42 17.27 6.07
CA TYR A 290 5.74 16.62 6.16
C TYR A 290 5.66 15.12 5.85
N GLY A 291 4.54 14.48 6.19
CA GLY A 291 4.35 13.05 6.07
C GLY A 291 5.13 12.26 7.12
N ASP A 292 5.32 10.99 6.86
CA ASP A 292 6.03 10.06 7.71
C ASP A 292 7.54 10.09 7.43
N TYR A 293 8.30 9.67 8.44
CA TYR A 293 9.75 9.48 8.37
C TYR A 293 10.05 7.98 8.39
N PHE A 294 11.11 7.58 7.69
CA PHE A 294 11.50 6.18 7.58
C PHE A 294 13.00 6.07 7.82
N ALA A 295 13.43 5.02 8.50
CA ALA A 295 14.83 4.60 8.44
C ALA A 295 15.07 3.93 7.08
N TRP A 296 16.29 4.02 6.53
CA TRP A 296 16.56 3.55 5.18
C TRP A 296 16.34 2.04 5.04
N GLY A 297 15.52 1.62 4.08
CA GLY A 297 15.12 0.22 3.86
C GLY A 297 14.01 -0.30 4.79
N GLU A 298 13.55 0.51 5.74
CA GLU A 298 12.37 0.18 6.55
C GLU A 298 11.12 0.78 5.93
N THR A 299 10.00 0.05 6.06
CA THR A 299 8.74 0.40 5.38
C THR A 299 7.69 1.00 6.31
N GLU A 300 7.98 1.08 7.61
CA GLU A 300 7.08 1.57 8.64
C GLU A 300 7.77 2.66 9.46
N PRO A 301 7.05 3.73 9.85
CA PRO A 301 7.61 4.76 10.73
C PRO A 301 7.81 4.22 12.14
N LYS A 302 8.70 4.88 12.90
CA LYS A 302 9.01 4.54 14.30
C LYS A 302 9.01 5.78 15.18
N SER A 303 8.94 5.56 16.49
CA SER A 303 9.03 6.62 17.50
C SER A 303 10.46 7.02 17.86
N GLU A 304 11.45 6.17 17.55
CA GLU A 304 12.87 6.41 17.83
C GLU A 304 13.72 5.94 16.64
N TYR A 305 14.62 6.82 16.19
CA TYR A 305 15.54 6.59 15.07
C TYR A 305 16.97 6.52 15.60
N SER A 306 17.44 5.31 15.89
CA SER A 306 18.80 5.08 16.38
C SER A 306 19.34 3.75 15.84
N TRP A 307 20.65 3.55 15.92
CA TRP A 307 21.26 2.27 15.56
C TRP A 307 20.74 1.10 16.41
N ASN A 308 20.22 1.36 17.62
CA ASN A 308 19.59 0.33 18.46
C ASN A 308 18.22 -0.09 17.94
N THR A 309 17.49 0.81 17.28
CA THR A 309 16.16 0.54 16.74
C THR A 309 16.18 0.25 15.24
N TYR A 310 17.34 0.36 14.58
CA TYR A 310 17.50 0.12 13.15
C TYR A 310 17.43 -1.37 12.82
N PHE A 311 16.53 -1.70 11.90
CA PHE A 311 16.10 -3.07 11.68
C PHE A 311 17.19 -3.96 11.07
N TYR A 312 18.01 -3.39 10.18
CA TYR A 312 19.07 -4.13 9.48
C TYR A 312 20.41 -4.10 10.21
N THR A 313 20.40 -3.94 11.53
CA THR A 313 21.58 -4.15 12.37
C THR A 313 21.41 -5.26 13.40
N GLU A 314 22.54 -5.75 13.90
CA GLU A 314 22.67 -6.70 15.00
C GLU A 314 23.75 -6.22 16.00
N ASP A 315 23.97 -6.97 17.08
CA ASP A 315 24.95 -6.66 18.14
C ASP A 315 24.78 -5.27 18.79
N GLY A 316 23.55 -4.78 18.86
CA GLY A 316 23.22 -3.44 19.36
C GLY A 316 23.70 -2.34 18.40
N GLY A 317 23.43 -2.49 17.10
CA GLY A 317 23.77 -1.49 16.10
C GLY A 317 25.21 -1.57 15.57
N LYS A 318 25.95 -2.65 15.85
CA LYS A 318 27.40 -2.75 15.56
C LYS A 318 27.74 -3.47 14.27
N THR A 319 26.80 -4.22 13.71
CA THR A 319 26.99 -4.97 12.46
C THR A 319 25.74 -4.83 11.59
N ILE A 320 25.90 -4.60 10.28
CA ILE A 320 24.81 -4.50 9.31
C ILE A 320 24.55 -5.87 8.68
N LYS A 321 23.29 -6.35 8.71
CA LYS A 321 22.91 -7.69 8.23
C LYS A 321 22.29 -7.74 6.82
N LYS A 322 21.94 -6.60 6.21
CA LYS A 322 21.37 -6.50 4.85
C LYS A 322 21.88 -5.27 4.11
N TYR A 323 21.98 -5.34 2.77
CA TYR A 323 22.52 -4.27 1.91
C TYR A 323 23.99 -3.93 2.22
N ASN A 324 24.84 -4.96 2.16
CA ASN A 324 26.30 -4.89 2.36
C ASN A 324 27.06 -4.65 1.03
N LEU A 325 28.40 -4.67 1.03
CA LEU A 325 29.20 -4.32 -0.16
C LEU A 325 29.06 -5.28 -1.35
N ASP A 326 28.50 -6.47 -1.16
CA ASP A 326 28.51 -7.54 -2.17
C ASP A 326 27.21 -7.60 -3.00
N GLY A 327 26.24 -6.74 -2.70
CA GLY A 327 24.89 -6.74 -3.29
C GLY A 327 24.62 -5.65 -4.33
N ASP A 328 23.39 -5.67 -4.85
CA ASP A 328 22.81 -4.58 -5.63
C ASP A 328 22.68 -3.32 -4.74
N PRO A 329 23.13 -2.11 -5.17
CA PRO A 329 23.04 -0.90 -4.36
C PRO A 329 21.60 -0.42 -4.08
N PHE A 330 20.61 -0.99 -4.76
CA PHE A 330 19.22 -0.58 -4.72
C PHE A 330 18.40 -1.39 -3.70
N LEU A 331 17.41 -0.75 -3.10
CA LEU A 331 16.41 -1.43 -2.26
C LEU A 331 15.60 -2.43 -3.07
N LEU A 332 15.33 -3.57 -2.44
CA LEU A 332 14.34 -4.52 -2.94
C LEU A 332 12.93 -3.94 -2.75
N PRO A 333 11.95 -4.28 -3.61
CA PRO A 333 10.57 -3.76 -3.51
C PRO A 333 9.94 -3.92 -2.12
N GLU A 334 10.27 -5.00 -1.41
CA GLU A 334 9.72 -5.27 -0.09
C GLU A 334 10.35 -4.44 1.04
N ASP A 335 11.44 -3.71 0.77
CA ASP A 335 12.13 -2.82 1.71
C ASP A 335 12.08 -1.35 1.24
N ASP A 336 11.45 -1.09 0.09
CA ASP A 336 11.18 0.25 -0.41
C ASP A 336 9.88 0.77 0.24
N ALA A 337 10.00 1.77 1.12
CA ALA A 337 8.87 2.41 1.79
C ALA A 337 7.79 2.90 0.81
N ALA A 338 8.14 3.44 -0.36
CA ALA A 338 7.14 3.88 -1.34
C ALA A 338 6.42 2.69 -1.98
N THR A 339 7.14 1.65 -2.38
CA THR A 339 6.52 0.44 -2.93
C THR A 339 5.64 -0.27 -1.89
N ALA A 340 6.10 -0.36 -0.65
CA ALA A 340 5.38 -1.02 0.43
C ALA A 340 4.10 -0.27 0.81
N ASN A 341 4.14 1.06 0.86
CA ASN A 341 3.01 1.90 1.29
C ASN A 341 2.04 2.23 0.14
N TRP A 342 2.53 2.50 -1.07
CA TRP A 342 1.73 3.02 -2.20
C TRP A 342 1.58 2.02 -3.35
N GLY A 343 2.24 0.86 -3.28
CA GLY A 343 2.14 -0.24 -4.25
C GLY A 343 3.25 -0.24 -5.30
N SER A 344 3.29 -1.31 -6.10
CA SER A 344 4.39 -1.63 -7.04
C SER A 344 4.62 -0.63 -8.18
N ASP A 345 3.66 0.27 -8.41
CA ASP A 345 3.82 1.36 -9.38
C ASP A 345 4.73 2.48 -8.86
N TRP A 346 4.91 2.57 -7.54
CA TRP A 346 5.67 3.59 -6.85
C TRP A 346 6.97 3.02 -6.29
N GLN A 347 8.01 3.85 -6.22
CA GLN A 347 9.29 3.52 -5.62
C GLN A 347 9.92 4.78 -5.01
N MET A 348 10.88 4.60 -4.10
CA MET A 348 11.77 5.69 -3.69
C MET A 348 12.56 6.21 -4.90
N PRO A 349 12.82 7.53 -4.98
CA PRO A 349 13.61 8.05 -6.08
C PRO A 349 15.05 7.56 -6.02
N THR A 350 15.64 7.36 -7.18
CA THR A 350 17.08 7.14 -7.33
C THR A 350 17.86 8.45 -7.13
N SER A 351 19.15 8.38 -6.81
CA SER A 351 20.01 9.58 -6.77
C SER A 351 20.01 10.29 -8.12
N LYS A 352 19.97 9.53 -9.23
CA LYS A 352 19.87 10.06 -10.60
C LYS A 352 18.59 10.88 -10.81
N GLN A 353 17.46 10.44 -10.29
CA GLN A 353 16.20 11.17 -10.40
C GLN A 353 16.23 12.49 -9.60
N PHE A 354 16.81 12.50 -8.41
CA PHE A 354 17.01 13.76 -7.67
C PHE A 354 18.02 14.69 -8.35
N TYR A 355 19.10 14.16 -8.92
CA TYR A 355 20.03 14.95 -9.73
C TYR A 355 19.33 15.60 -10.91
N GLU A 356 18.51 14.83 -11.63
CA GLU A 356 17.72 15.35 -12.74
C GLU A 356 16.74 16.44 -12.27
N LEU A 357 16.01 16.21 -11.17
CA LEU A 357 15.10 17.19 -10.58
C LEU A 357 15.84 18.50 -10.26
N ARG A 358 17.01 18.44 -9.62
CA ARG A 358 17.81 19.62 -9.27
C ARG A 358 18.24 20.42 -10.49
N TYR A 359 18.73 19.75 -11.53
CA TYR A 359 19.40 20.42 -12.65
C TYR A 359 18.50 20.72 -13.85
N ASN A 360 17.30 20.14 -13.92
CA ASN A 360 16.35 20.34 -15.03
C ASN A 360 15.06 21.06 -14.60
N THR A 361 15.03 21.66 -13.41
CA THR A 361 13.93 22.50 -12.94
C THR A 361 14.44 23.86 -12.49
N THR A 362 13.54 24.84 -12.45
CA THR A 362 13.76 26.08 -11.71
C THR A 362 13.22 25.94 -10.30
N THR A 363 13.97 26.37 -9.31
CA THR A 363 13.62 26.23 -7.90
C THR A 363 13.30 27.57 -7.24
N THR A 364 12.38 27.57 -6.29
CA THR A 364 12.10 28.74 -5.44
C THR A 364 11.79 28.30 -4.03
N TRP A 365 12.51 28.84 -3.05
CA TRP A 365 12.13 28.70 -1.64
C TRP A 365 10.87 29.52 -1.38
N THR A 366 9.85 28.91 -0.78
CA THR A 366 8.55 29.54 -0.59
C THR A 366 7.79 28.92 0.58
N THR A 367 6.66 29.52 0.92
CA THR A 367 5.75 29.04 1.95
C THR A 367 4.44 28.62 1.29
N GLN A 368 4.00 27.38 1.52
CA GLN A 368 2.73 26.85 1.07
C GLN A 368 1.89 26.47 2.29
N ASN A 369 0.72 27.11 2.46
CA ASN A 369 -0.18 26.91 3.60
C ASN A 369 0.50 27.00 4.97
N GLY A 370 1.47 27.92 5.10
CA GLY A 370 2.20 28.16 6.35
C GLY A 370 3.44 27.29 6.55
N VAL A 371 3.72 26.34 5.65
CA VAL A 371 4.89 25.46 5.70
C VAL A 371 5.95 25.91 4.70
N ASN A 372 7.19 26.03 5.15
CA ASN A 372 8.32 26.38 4.29
C ASN A 372 8.79 25.18 3.46
N GLY A 373 9.33 25.43 2.27
CA GLY A 373 9.89 24.39 1.42
C GLY A 373 10.36 24.90 0.07
N VAL A 374 10.78 23.98 -0.80
CA VAL A 374 11.22 24.29 -2.16
C VAL A 374 10.15 23.89 -3.16
N ARG A 375 9.76 24.84 -4.01
CA ARG A 375 9.00 24.56 -5.23
C ARG A 375 9.96 24.27 -6.38
N PHE A 376 9.81 23.11 -7.01
CA PHE A 376 10.53 22.71 -8.22
C PHE A 376 9.58 22.84 -9.40
N THR A 377 9.91 23.69 -10.38
CA THR A 377 9.09 23.93 -11.57
C THR A 377 9.81 23.41 -12.81
N GLY A 378 9.16 22.48 -13.50
CA GLY A 378 9.63 21.88 -14.74
C GLY A 378 9.59 22.82 -15.94
N THR A 379 10.23 22.42 -17.03
CA THR A 379 10.26 23.19 -18.29
C THR A 379 8.88 23.33 -18.94
N ASN A 380 7.97 22.41 -18.62
CA ASN A 380 6.57 22.46 -19.04
C ASN A 380 5.69 23.37 -18.17
N GLY A 381 6.25 24.03 -17.15
CA GLY A 381 5.54 24.92 -16.23
C GLY A 381 4.82 24.23 -15.07
N ASN A 382 4.75 22.90 -15.04
CA ASN A 382 4.22 22.16 -13.90
C ASN A 382 5.21 22.21 -12.73
N SER A 383 4.71 22.08 -11.50
CA SER A 383 5.56 22.15 -10.31
C SER A 383 5.16 21.17 -9.21
N ILE A 384 6.15 20.76 -8.42
CA ILE A 384 5.95 20.07 -7.12
C ILE A 384 6.49 20.94 -5.98
N PHE A 385 5.98 20.73 -4.77
CA PHE A 385 6.49 21.34 -3.54
C PHE A 385 7.04 20.24 -2.62
N LEU A 386 8.30 20.40 -2.20
CA LEU A 386 8.90 19.58 -1.15
C LEU A 386 8.96 20.39 0.15
N PRO A 387 8.26 19.98 1.20
CA PRO A 387 8.24 20.71 2.46
C PRO A 387 9.55 20.52 3.21
N ALA A 388 9.97 21.54 3.95
CA ALA A 388 11.15 21.52 4.81
C ALA A 388 10.88 20.69 6.07
N ALA A 389 10.73 19.38 5.89
CA ALA A 389 10.35 18.44 6.94
C ALA A 389 11.44 18.23 8.01
N GLY A 390 12.68 18.63 7.76
CA GLY A 390 13.81 18.25 8.61
C GLY A 390 14.08 16.74 8.54
N SER A 391 14.72 16.22 9.58
CA SER A 391 15.08 14.81 9.71
C SER A 391 15.15 14.39 11.18
N TYR A 392 14.92 13.12 11.46
CA TYR A 392 15.09 12.51 12.78
C TYR A 392 16.48 11.89 12.93
N ASP A 393 17.09 12.10 14.09
CA ASP A 393 18.23 11.31 14.58
C ASP A 393 17.92 10.76 15.99
N SER A 394 18.95 10.28 16.70
CA SER A 394 18.80 9.73 18.05
C SER A 394 18.33 10.74 19.10
N ASP A 395 18.50 12.04 18.84
CA ASP A 395 18.10 13.12 19.73
C ASP A 395 16.68 13.64 19.42
N GLY A 396 16.11 13.24 18.28
CA GLY A 396 14.73 13.55 17.87
C GLY A 396 14.66 14.26 16.52
N LEU A 397 13.55 14.99 16.30
CA LEU A 397 13.32 15.75 15.07
C LEU A 397 14.14 17.03 15.08
N ASN A 398 14.94 17.24 14.04
CA ASN A 398 15.78 18.41 13.86
C ASN A 398 15.45 19.16 12.58
N PHE A 399 15.66 20.48 12.59
CA PHE A 399 15.61 21.37 11.42
C PHE A 399 14.27 21.49 10.68
N GLU A 400 13.17 21.07 11.31
CA GLU A 400 11.81 21.29 10.80
C GLU A 400 11.59 22.77 10.45
N GLY A 401 11.07 23.03 9.25
CA GLY A 401 10.84 24.37 8.71
C GLY A 401 12.09 25.10 8.20
N MET A 402 13.30 24.56 8.41
CA MET A 402 14.57 25.15 7.97
C MET A 402 15.10 24.52 6.68
N PHE A 403 15.14 23.19 6.61
CA PHE A 403 15.45 22.43 5.39
C PHE A 403 14.72 21.08 5.42
N GLY A 404 14.68 20.39 4.30
CA GLY A 404 14.11 19.04 4.21
C GLY A 404 15.10 18.05 3.61
N THR A 405 14.82 16.78 3.86
CA THR A 405 15.61 15.66 3.37
C THR A 405 14.68 14.60 2.79
N CYS A 406 15.11 13.95 1.71
CA CYS A 406 14.38 12.83 1.13
C CYS A 406 15.32 11.67 0.84
N TRP A 407 14.97 10.48 1.32
CA TRP A 407 15.73 9.27 1.01
C TRP A 407 15.75 8.99 -0.49
N THR A 408 16.87 8.42 -0.94
CA THR A 408 16.94 7.75 -2.23
C THR A 408 16.92 6.23 -2.02
N SER A 409 16.60 5.48 -3.08
CA SER A 409 16.56 4.02 -3.06
C SER A 409 17.95 3.35 -2.99
N GLU A 410 19.04 4.13 -2.89
CA GLU A 410 20.41 3.67 -3.07
C GLU A 410 21.26 3.89 -1.81
N TYR A 411 22.08 2.91 -1.45
CA TYR A 411 23.11 3.09 -0.43
C TYR A 411 24.50 3.37 -1.03
N LEU A 412 25.41 3.90 -0.20
CA LEU A 412 26.79 4.15 -0.62
C LEU A 412 27.62 2.86 -0.56
N GLN A 413 27.95 2.29 -1.72
CA GLN A 413 28.87 1.16 -1.87
C GLN A 413 30.34 1.58 -1.70
N ASN A 414 30.70 2.00 -0.49
CA ASN A 414 32.09 2.23 -0.11
C ASN A 414 32.30 1.66 1.30
N GLN A 415 33.42 0.95 1.49
CA GLN A 415 33.78 0.29 2.75
C GLN A 415 33.83 1.24 3.96
N TYR A 416 33.96 2.55 3.73
CA TYR A 416 33.95 3.57 4.78
C TYR A 416 32.55 4.15 5.07
N THR A 417 31.54 3.88 4.24
CA THR A 417 30.19 4.48 4.30
C THR A 417 29.08 3.43 4.32
N LEU A 418 29.39 2.20 4.73
CA LEU A 418 28.40 1.12 4.90
C LEU A 418 27.25 1.51 5.84
N TRP A 419 27.47 2.48 6.72
CA TRP A 419 26.48 2.99 7.68
C TRP A 419 25.54 4.03 7.10
N GLU A 420 25.74 4.42 5.84
CA GLU A 420 25.06 5.55 5.24
C GLU A 420 24.30 5.15 3.96
N ALA A 421 23.30 5.94 3.62
CA ALA A 421 22.61 5.90 2.35
C ALA A 421 22.47 7.29 1.75
N TYR A 422 22.18 7.36 0.45
CA TYR A 422 22.03 8.64 -0.23
C TYR A 422 20.70 9.30 0.14
N VAL A 423 20.79 10.58 0.45
CA VAL A 423 19.66 11.45 0.76
C VAL A 423 19.81 12.77 -0.01
N PHE A 424 18.70 13.34 -0.45
CA PHE A 424 18.67 14.64 -1.09
C PHE A 424 18.27 15.70 -0.06
N SER A 425 19.17 16.62 0.28
CA SER A 425 18.86 17.80 1.10
C SER A 425 18.38 18.95 0.22
N PHE A 426 17.52 19.81 0.77
CA PHE A 426 17.08 21.04 0.15
C PHE A 426 16.68 22.08 1.20
N GLY A 427 17.07 23.34 0.99
CA GLY A 427 16.68 24.45 1.84
C GLY A 427 16.61 25.78 1.07
N GLU A 428 16.51 26.87 1.83
CA GLU A 428 16.57 28.25 1.29
C GLU A 428 17.91 28.51 0.61
N ASP A 429 19.01 28.11 1.28
CA ASP A 429 20.35 28.13 0.71
C ASP A 429 20.48 27.04 -0.37
N GLU A 430 20.73 27.45 -1.61
CA GLU A 430 20.89 26.52 -2.72
C GLU A 430 22.14 25.63 -2.60
N THR A 431 23.11 26.00 -1.77
CA THR A 431 24.33 25.22 -1.56
C THR A 431 24.05 23.89 -0.85
N ILE A 432 23.02 23.83 -0.01
CA ILE A 432 22.58 22.59 0.65
C ILE A 432 21.65 21.76 -0.21
N ARG A 433 21.18 22.29 -1.36
CA ARG A 433 20.28 21.57 -2.28
C ARG A 433 21.01 20.52 -3.09
N GLN A 434 21.44 19.42 -2.48
CA GLN A 434 22.29 18.43 -3.11
C GLN A 434 22.13 17.04 -2.48
N LEU A 435 22.66 16.04 -3.19
CA LEU A 435 22.83 14.71 -2.63
C LEU A 435 24.00 14.71 -1.65
N TYR A 436 23.78 14.06 -0.52
CA TYR A 436 24.79 13.75 0.47
C TYR A 436 24.47 12.39 1.09
N SER A 437 25.20 12.02 2.13
CA SER A 437 25.00 10.78 2.86
C SER A 437 24.44 11.04 4.25
N ASP A 438 23.50 10.21 4.69
CA ASP A 438 22.99 10.22 6.05
C ASP A 438 22.95 8.81 6.61
N TYR A 439 22.99 8.67 7.94
CA TYR A 439 22.98 7.38 8.60
C TYR A 439 21.68 6.64 8.30
N ARG A 440 21.79 5.36 7.94
CA ARG A 440 20.61 4.55 7.58
C ARG A 440 19.58 4.43 8.71
N SER A 441 20.03 4.59 9.96
CA SER A 441 19.16 4.61 11.15
C SER A 441 18.32 5.88 11.30
N ASN A 442 18.69 6.97 10.64
CA ASN A 442 18.01 8.26 10.75
C ASN A 442 16.67 8.24 10.02
N GLY A 443 15.72 9.03 10.51
CA GLY A 443 14.41 9.15 9.90
C GLY A 443 14.39 10.29 8.89
N ASN A 444 14.25 9.98 7.60
CA ASN A 444 14.06 10.99 6.56
C ASN A 444 12.74 10.76 5.81
N SER A 445 12.20 11.81 5.21
CA SER A 445 10.98 11.70 4.41
C SER A 445 11.23 10.90 3.12
N VAL A 446 10.14 10.40 2.53
CA VAL A 446 10.17 9.77 1.21
C VAL A 446 9.20 10.49 0.29
N ARG A 447 9.69 10.94 -0.87
CA ARG A 447 8.89 11.52 -1.95
C ARG A 447 8.78 10.51 -3.10
N PRO A 448 7.69 9.73 -3.22
CA PRO A 448 7.61 8.66 -4.21
C PRO A 448 7.70 9.15 -5.66
N VAL A 449 8.20 8.29 -6.53
CA VAL A 449 8.19 8.46 -7.98
C VAL A 449 7.62 7.23 -8.67
N ARG A 450 7.12 7.41 -9.90
CA ARG A 450 6.70 6.32 -10.77
C ARG A 450 7.19 6.52 -12.20
N LYS A 451 7.24 5.43 -12.96
CA LYS A 451 7.48 5.49 -14.40
C LYS A 451 6.17 5.88 -15.11
N LYS A 452 6.34 6.50 -16.27
CA LYS A 452 5.26 6.88 -17.18
C LYS A 452 4.55 5.66 -17.77
#